data_AF-A0A7E6DF94-F1
#
_entry.id   AF-A0A7E6DF94-F1
#
_cell.length_a   1.000
_cell.length_b   1.000
_cell.length_c   1.000
_cell.angle_alpha   90.00
_cell.angle_beta   90.00
_cell.angle_gamma   90.00
#
_symmetry.space_group_name_H-M   'P 1'
#
loop_
_entity.id
_entity.type
_entity.pdbx_description
1 polymer ?
#
loop_
_entity_poly.entity_id
_entity_poly.type
_entity_poly.pdbx_seq_one_letter_code
_entity_poly.pdbx_strand_id
1 'polypeptide(L)'
;MRFREPLLGGNAAMPGASLQRACRLLVAVCALHLGVTLVYYLSGRDLSRLPYLVGVPSPLQAGSNGAGAIREPSGELRPRGAAPPPPPLDASSEPRPGHDSSPDADFRPGASSNLTSAPVSPSTARSLPACPEESPLLVGPLLIEFKAPVDLMLLAKQNPEVKVGGRYAPKDCVSPHKVAIIIPFRNRQEHLKYWLYYLHPILQRQQLDYGVYVINQ
;
A
#
# COMPACT_ATOMS: atom_id res chain seq x y z
N MET A 1 -25.89 14.35 70.20
CA MET A 1 -27.32 14.10 69.92
C MET A 1 -27.48 13.81 68.43
N ARG A 2 -28.09 12.65 68.15
CA ARG A 2 -28.59 12.08 66.87
C ARG A 2 -28.46 12.92 65.59
N PHE A 3 -27.61 12.46 64.66
CA PHE A 3 -27.92 12.59 63.23
C PHE A 3 -28.80 11.39 62.86
N ARG A 4 -30.01 11.68 62.38
CA ARG A 4 -31.08 10.73 62.10
C ARG A 4 -31.07 10.49 60.59
N GLU A 5 -30.75 9.26 60.18
CA GLU A 5 -31.09 8.77 58.84
C GLU A 5 -32.60 8.80 58.64
N PRO A 6 -33.06 9.05 57.41
CA PRO A 6 -34.29 8.48 56.92
C PRO A 6 -33.96 7.42 55.87
N LEU A 7 -33.99 6.15 56.30
CA LEU A 7 -34.32 5.02 55.45
C LEU A 7 -35.82 5.05 55.16
N LEU A 8 -36.19 5.34 53.92
CA LEU A 8 -37.47 4.96 53.29
C LEU A 8 -37.09 4.67 51.82
N GLY A 9 -37.07 3.43 51.32
CA GLY A 9 -38.06 2.39 51.55
C GLY A 9 -39.18 2.57 50.53
N GLY A 10 -39.00 2.03 49.33
CA GLY A 10 -39.98 2.11 48.24
C GLY A 10 -39.58 1.22 47.07
N ASN A 11 -39.80 -0.08 47.21
CA ASN A 11 -39.71 -1.07 46.13
C ASN A 11 -40.55 -0.63 44.93
N ALA A 12 -39.92 -0.15 43.86
CA ALA A 12 -40.55 -0.11 42.55
C ALA A 12 -40.57 -1.55 42.00
N ALA A 13 -41.69 -2.24 42.21
CA ALA A 13 -41.97 -3.51 41.55
C ALA A 13 -41.83 -3.31 40.03
N MET A 14 -40.79 -3.90 39.44
CA MET A 14 -40.59 -3.91 37.99
C MET A 14 -41.81 -4.58 37.34
N PRO A 15 -42.51 -3.93 36.39
CA PRO A 15 -43.58 -4.60 35.66
C PRO A 15 -42.90 -5.57 34.69
N GLY A 16 -42.67 -6.82 35.10
CA GLY A 16 -41.98 -7.84 34.31
C GLY A 16 -42.56 -7.99 32.90
N ALA A 17 -43.86 -7.71 32.73
CA ALA A 17 -44.53 -7.68 31.43
C ALA A 17 -44.04 -6.56 30.50
N SER A 18 -43.67 -5.38 31.03
CA SER A 18 -43.19 -4.25 30.24
C SER A 18 -41.75 -4.45 29.75
N LEU A 19 -40.86 -4.96 30.62
CA LEU A 19 -39.49 -5.28 30.27
C LEU A 19 -39.43 -6.45 29.27
N GLN A 20 -40.28 -7.46 29.47
CA GLN A 20 -40.41 -8.57 28.53
C GLN A 20 -40.92 -8.10 27.15
N ARG A 21 -41.87 -7.15 27.10
CA ARG A 21 -42.32 -6.54 25.83
C ARG A 21 -41.21 -5.75 25.16
N ALA A 22 -40.48 -4.93 25.90
CA ALA A 22 -39.35 -4.17 25.37
C ALA A 22 -38.25 -5.09 24.82
N CYS A 23 -37.89 -6.16 25.55
CA CYS A 23 -36.92 -7.14 25.10
C CYS A 23 -37.39 -7.88 23.83
N ARG A 24 -38.67 -8.30 23.77
CA ARG A 24 -39.24 -8.92 22.56
C ARG A 24 -39.24 -7.98 21.36
N LEU A 25 -39.56 -6.71 21.55
CA LEU A 25 -39.50 -5.70 20.49
C LEU A 25 -38.08 -5.49 20.00
N LEU A 26 -37.10 -5.41 20.91
CA LEU A 26 -35.69 -5.27 20.55
C LEU A 26 -35.21 -6.47 19.73
N VAL A 27 -35.52 -7.70 20.17
CA VAL A 27 -35.17 -8.92 19.43
C VAL A 27 -35.83 -8.94 18.05
N ALA A 28 -37.09 -8.53 17.94
CA ALA A 28 -37.78 -8.45 16.65
C ALA A 28 -37.15 -7.42 15.71
N VAL A 29 -36.80 -6.24 16.21
CA VAL A 29 -36.10 -5.19 15.44
C VAL A 29 -34.71 -5.67 15.01
N CYS A 30 -33.96 -6.30 15.90
CA CYS A 30 -32.66 -6.88 15.58
C CYS A 30 -32.78 -7.97 14.50
N ALA A 31 -33.76 -8.88 14.63
CA ALA A 31 -34.00 -9.92 13.64
C ALA A 31 -34.40 -9.35 12.28
N LEU A 32 -35.28 -8.33 12.26
CA LEU A 32 -35.66 -7.62 11.04
C LEU A 32 -34.45 -6.94 10.38
N HIS A 33 -33.64 -6.23 11.16
CA HIS A 33 -32.44 -5.54 10.66
C HIS A 33 -31.41 -6.52 10.08
N LEU A 34 -31.14 -7.63 10.78
CA LEU A 34 -30.26 -8.68 10.28
C LEU A 34 -30.83 -9.34 9.03
N GLY A 35 -32.16 -9.56 8.95
CA GLY A 35 -32.84 -10.08 7.77
C GLY A 35 -32.71 -9.15 6.57
N VAL A 36 -32.97 -7.85 6.74
CA VAL A 36 -32.80 -6.84 5.67
C VAL A 36 -31.35 -6.76 5.23
N THR A 37 -30.39 -6.76 6.17
CA THR A 37 -28.96 -6.75 5.86
C THR A 37 -28.55 -8.00 5.10
N LEU A 38 -29.06 -9.16 5.49
CA LEU A 38 -28.81 -10.43 4.80
C LEU A 38 -29.40 -10.40 3.39
N VAL A 39 -30.64 -9.96 3.22
CA VAL A 39 -31.27 -9.82 1.90
C VAL A 39 -30.50 -8.82 1.04
N TYR A 40 -30.16 -7.64 1.54
CA TYR A 40 -29.32 -6.67 0.83
C TYR A 40 -27.99 -7.28 0.39
N TYR A 41 -27.35 -8.05 1.28
CA TYR A 41 -26.09 -8.71 0.99
C TYR A 41 -26.22 -9.89 0.01
N LEU A 42 -27.34 -10.61 0.04
CA LEU A 42 -27.64 -11.70 -0.90
C LEU A 42 -28.14 -11.18 -2.25
N SER A 43 -28.84 -10.06 -2.29
CA SER A 43 -29.29 -9.39 -3.52
C SER A 43 -28.16 -8.58 -4.18
N GLY A 44 -27.22 -8.03 -3.39
CA GLY A 44 -25.97 -7.44 -3.88
C GLY A 44 -24.93 -8.49 -4.27
N ARG A 45 -25.08 -9.73 -3.80
CA ARG A 45 -24.45 -10.90 -4.40
C ARG A 45 -25.24 -11.30 -5.63
N ASP A 46 -24.94 -10.61 -6.72
CA ASP A 46 -25.29 -11.06 -8.05
C ASP A 46 -24.73 -12.49 -8.27
N LEU A 47 -25.55 -13.50 -7.98
CA LEU A 47 -25.26 -14.92 -8.18
C LEU A 47 -25.12 -15.26 -9.67
N SER A 48 -25.20 -14.28 -10.56
CA SER A 48 -24.90 -14.39 -11.98
C SER A 48 -23.40 -14.49 -12.28
N ARG A 49 -22.50 -14.26 -11.30
CA ARG A 49 -21.05 -14.46 -11.44
C ARG A 49 -20.50 -15.77 -10.86
N LEU A 50 -21.36 -16.64 -10.32
CA LEU A 50 -20.96 -17.96 -9.83
C LEU A 50 -20.53 -19.01 -10.87
N PRO A 51 -20.56 -18.81 -12.21
CA PRO A 51 -19.86 -19.70 -13.12
C PRO A 51 -18.33 -19.55 -13.10
N TYR A 52 -17.75 -18.57 -12.40
CA TYR A 52 -16.28 -18.36 -12.43
C TYR A 52 -15.52 -19.01 -11.26
N LEU A 53 -16.22 -19.51 -10.24
CA LEU A 53 -15.59 -20.08 -9.02
C LEU A 53 -15.62 -21.61 -8.96
N VAL A 54 -16.26 -22.27 -9.92
CA VAL A 54 -16.08 -23.70 -10.18
C VAL A 54 -15.62 -23.78 -11.62
N GLY A 55 -14.37 -24.16 -11.86
CA GLY A 55 -13.78 -24.30 -13.19
C GLY A 55 -14.46 -25.39 -14.01
N VAL A 56 -15.69 -25.14 -14.44
CA VAL A 56 -16.42 -25.95 -15.41
C VAL A 56 -16.09 -25.36 -16.78
N PRO A 57 -15.35 -26.07 -17.65
CA PRO A 57 -15.17 -25.61 -19.01
C PRO A 57 -16.55 -25.56 -19.70
N SER A 58 -16.83 -24.42 -20.33
CA SER A 58 -17.97 -24.26 -21.23
C SER A 58 -17.95 -25.39 -22.27
N PRO A 59 -19.09 -26.00 -22.63
CA PRO A 59 -19.12 -26.94 -23.75
C PRO A 59 -18.69 -26.20 -25.00
N LEU A 60 -17.57 -26.64 -25.58
CA LEU A 60 -17.08 -26.19 -26.87
C LEU A 60 -18.21 -26.33 -27.89
N GLN A 61 -18.54 -25.19 -28.51
CA GLN A 61 -19.38 -25.15 -29.68
C GLN A 61 -18.63 -25.90 -30.79
N ALA A 62 -19.17 -27.06 -31.15
CA ALA A 62 -18.66 -27.95 -32.18
C ALA A 62 -18.69 -27.24 -33.55
N GLY A 63 -17.54 -26.74 -33.96
CA GLY A 63 -17.23 -26.34 -35.32
C GLY A 63 -16.47 -27.48 -36.00
N SER A 64 -17.18 -28.26 -36.80
CA SER A 64 -16.62 -29.26 -37.71
C SER A 64 -15.55 -28.66 -38.63
N ASN A 65 -14.39 -29.31 -38.75
CA ASN A 65 -13.70 -29.70 -40.00
C ASN A 65 -12.20 -29.98 -39.79
N GLY A 66 -11.74 -31.18 -40.21
CA GLY A 66 -10.41 -31.37 -40.80
C GLY A 66 -9.32 -32.11 -39.99
N ALA A 67 -9.31 -33.44 -40.13
CA ALA A 67 -8.16 -34.34 -40.35
C ALA A 67 -6.78 -34.09 -39.69
N GLY A 68 -6.25 -35.14 -39.03
CA GLY A 68 -4.84 -35.53 -39.23
C GLY A 68 -4.03 -35.98 -38.00
N ALA A 69 -3.67 -37.27 -38.01
CA ALA A 69 -2.45 -37.87 -37.46
C ALA A 69 -2.31 -38.13 -35.94
N ILE A 70 -2.49 -39.41 -35.63
CA ILE A 70 -1.92 -40.16 -34.50
C ILE A 70 -0.38 -40.17 -34.63
N ARG A 71 0.33 -39.82 -33.55
CA ARG A 71 1.69 -40.32 -33.22
C ARG A 71 2.05 -39.98 -31.76
N GLU A 72 2.06 -41.01 -30.93
CA GLU A 72 2.94 -41.19 -29.76
C GLU A 72 3.98 -42.25 -30.18
N PRO A 73 5.13 -42.49 -29.50
CA PRO A 73 5.50 -42.07 -28.14
C PRO A 73 6.98 -41.63 -27.93
N SER A 74 7.31 -41.36 -26.67
CA SER A 74 8.55 -41.73 -25.97
C SER A 74 9.39 -40.56 -25.46
N GLY A 75 9.61 -40.58 -24.15
CA GLY A 75 10.24 -39.50 -23.39
C GLY A 75 11.73 -39.34 -23.59
N GLU A 76 12.22 -38.18 -23.17
CA GLU A 76 13.61 -37.96 -22.80
C GLU A 76 13.63 -36.86 -21.73
N LEU A 77 14.15 -37.21 -20.56
CA LEU A 77 14.41 -36.32 -19.44
C LEU A 77 15.68 -35.51 -19.77
N ARG A 78 15.62 -34.17 -19.80
CA ARG A 78 16.85 -33.35 -19.67
C ARG A 78 16.67 -32.10 -18.79
N PRO A 79 17.60 -31.84 -17.85
CA PRO A 79 17.58 -30.68 -16.97
C PRO A 79 18.51 -29.54 -17.46
N ARG A 80 18.32 -28.37 -16.83
CA ARG A 80 19.10 -27.11 -16.82
C ARG A 80 18.58 -25.98 -17.70
N GLY A 81 18.07 -24.95 -17.03
CA GLY A 81 18.18 -23.55 -17.45
C GLY A 81 18.84 -22.77 -16.32
N ALA A 82 20.07 -22.33 -16.55
CA ALA A 82 20.86 -21.52 -15.64
C ALA A 82 20.32 -20.08 -15.56
N ALA A 83 20.57 -19.42 -14.42
CA ALA A 83 20.28 -18.01 -14.22
C ALA A 83 21.02 -17.12 -15.25
N PRO A 84 20.40 -16.02 -15.71
CA PRO A 84 21.07 -15.09 -16.61
C PRO A 84 22.24 -14.37 -15.91
N PRO A 85 23.34 -14.06 -16.64
CA PRO A 85 24.53 -13.43 -16.08
C PRO A 85 24.29 -11.94 -15.73
N PRO A 86 25.03 -11.39 -14.75
CA PRO A 86 25.03 -9.96 -14.46
C PRO A 86 25.75 -9.15 -15.56
N PRO A 87 25.38 -7.88 -15.77
CA PRO A 87 26.03 -7.00 -16.76
C PRO A 87 27.46 -6.61 -16.35
N PRO A 88 28.33 -6.21 -17.31
CA PRO A 88 29.74 -5.96 -17.07
C PRO A 88 30.00 -4.70 -16.22
N LEU A 89 31.00 -4.81 -15.34
CA LEU A 89 31.64 -3.69 -14.65
C LEU A 89 32.62 -3.03 -15.62
N ASP A 90 32.31 -1.84 -16.11
CA ASP A 90 33.32 -0.97 -16.73
C ASP A 90 34.03 -0.15 -15.67
N ALA A 91 35.35 -0.25 -15.71
CA ALA A 91 36.29 0.43 -14.84
C ALA A 91 36.77 1.75 -15.46
N SER A 92 36.87 2.76 -14.60
CA SER A 92 37.87 3.84 -14.58
C SER A 92 37.90 4.86 -15.73
N SER A 93 37.57 6.12 -15.39
CA SER A 93 38.40 7.27 -15.73
C SER A 93 38.05 8.46 -14.81
N GLU A 94 38.93 8.72 -13.86
CA GLU A 94 39.01 9.96 -13.09
C GLU A 94 39.48 11.10 -14.01
N PRO A 95 38.96 12.32 -13.84
CA PRO A 95 39.88 13.46 -13.79
C PRO A 95 39.58 14.40 -12.63
N ARG A 96 40.62 14.68 -11.83
CA ARG A 96 40.68 15.83 -10.91
C ARG A 96 40.52 17.15 -11.67
N PRO A 97 40.07 18.20 -10.96
CA PRO A 97 40.70 19.51 -11.13
C PRO A 97 41.18 20.09 -9.80
N GLY A 98 42.30 20.81 -9.92
CA GLY A 98 43.08 21.37 -8.83
C GLY A 98 42.42 22.53 -8.10
N HIS A 99 42.82 22.62 -6.84
CA HIS A 99 42.78 23.80 -5.98
C HIS A 99 43.86 24.78 -6.47
N ASP A 100 43.52 26.05 -6.63
CA ASP A 100 44.36 27.17 -6.16
C ASP A 100 43.71 28.56 -6.36
N SER A 101 43.99 29.41 -5.36
CA SER A 101 44.00 30.88 -5.36
C SER A 101 42.74 31.65 -4.93
N SER A 102 42.79 32.14 -3.68
CA SER A 102 42.19 33.43 -3.24
C SER A 102 42.93 34.62 -3.86
N PRO A 103 42.34 35.84 -3.81
CA PRO A 103 42.79 36.79 -2.77
C PRO A 103 41.67 37.68 -2.17
N ASP A 104 42.04 38.32 -1.05
CA ASP A 104 41.27 39.21 -0.17
C ASP A 104 41.19 40.68 -0.64
N ALA A 105 40.25 41.38 0.03
CA ALA A 105 40.13 42.83 0.34
C ALA A 105 39.58 43.81 -0.72
N ASP A 106 38.44 44.48 -0.43
CA ASP A 106 38.44 45.79 0.26
C ASP A 106 37.02 46.39 0.51
N PHE A 107 36.97 47.34 1.45
CA PHE A 107 35.80 47.93 2.12
C PHE A 107 35.24 49.23 1.44
N ARG A 108 33.90 49.31 1.27
CA ARG A 108 32.97 50.47 1.52
C ARG A 108 33.03 51.76 0.62
N PRO A 109 32.05 52.71 0.73
CA PRO A 109 30.66 52.70 0.22
C PRO A 109 30.34 53.88 -0.74
N GLY A 110 29.28 53.79 -1.54
CA GLY A 110 28.89 54.88 -2.46
C GLY A 110 27.42 54.83 -2.88
N ALA A 111 26.80 56.00 -2.91
CA ALA A 111 25.37 56.26 -2.92
C ALA A 111 24.69 56.25 -4.31
N SER A 112 23.35 56.19 -4.25
CA SER A 112 22.36 56.60 -5.26
C SER A 112 22.27 55.78 -6.56
N SER A 113 21.12 55.15 -6.81
CA SER A 113 20.11 55.70 -7.72
C SER A 113 19.01 54.67 -8.06
N ASN A 114 17.77 55.16 -7.95
CA ASN A 114 16.63 54.88 -8.84
C ASN A 114 15.97 53.49 -8.80
N LEU A 115 14.71 53.50 -8.32
CA LEU A 115 13.65 52.56 -8.65
C LEU A 115 13.62 52.34 -10.17
N THR A 116 14.18 51.22 -10.62
CA THR A 116 13.96 50.69 -11.96
C THR A 116 13.49 49.26 -11.77
N SER A 117 12.27 49.01 -12.25
CA SER A 117 11.64 47.71 -12.33
C SER A 117 12.60 46.69 -12.94
N ALA A 118 13.18 45.83 -12.10
CA ALA A 118 13.85 44.64 -12.58
C ALA A 118 12.80 43.78 -13.29
N PRO A 119 13.07 43.28 -14.52
CA PRO A 119 12.21 42.30 -15.12
C PRO A 119 12.21 41.09 -14.20
N VAL A 120 11.03 40.74 -13.68
CA VAL A 120 10.80 39.44 -13.05
C VAL A 120 11.09 38.41 -14.13
N SER A 121 12.32 37.89 -14.13
CA SER A 121 12.67 36.70 -14.87
C SER A 121 11.68 35.62 -14.47
N PRO A 122 10.90 35.04 -15.40
CA PRO A 122 10.15 33.84 -15.09
C PRO A 122 11.20 32.73 -14.94
N SER A 123 11.74 32.62 -13.74
CA SER A 123 12.28 31.37 -13.24
C SER A 123 11.08 30.43 -13.12
N THR A 124 10.63 29.92 -14.26
CA THR A 124 9.74 28.78 -14.31
C THR A 124 10.59 27.59 -13.89
N ALA A 125 10.85 27.48 -12.59
CA ALA A 125 11.24 26.23 -11.98
C ALA A 125 10.15 25.24 -12.40
N ARG A 126 10.46 24.36 -13.35
CA ARG A 126 9.52 23.35 -13.84
C ARG A 126 9.24 22.42 -12.68
N SER A 127 8.20 22.73 -11.91
CA SER A 127 7.67 21.84 -10.89
C SER A 127 7.25 20.56 -11.58
N LEU A 128 7.64 19.42 -11.02
CA LEU A 128 7.18 18.12 -11.48
C LEU A 128 5.64 18.11 -11.52
N PRO A 129 5.03 17.43 -12.49
CA PRO A 129 3.58 17.30 -12.56
C PRO A 129 3.06 16.53 -11.35
N ALA A 130 1.78 16.70 -11.01
CA ALA A 130 1.13 15.82 -10.04
C ALA A 130 1.11 14.37 -10.57
N CYS A 131 1.18 13.40 -9.66
CA CYS A 131 0.97 12.00 -10.04
C CYS A 131 -0.50 11.81 -10.50
N PRO A 132 -0.75 10.88 -11.43
CA PRO A 132 -2.12 10.57 -11.86
C PRO A 132 -2.96 10.03 -10.69
N GLU A 133 -4.27 10.22 -10.76
CA GLU A 133 -5.23 9.70 -9.75
C GLU A 133 -5.10 8.19 -9.55
N GLU A 134 -4.94 7.43 -10.63
CA GLU A 134 -4.61 6.01 -10.59
C GLU A 134 -3.22 5.79 -11.19
N SER A 135 -2.36 5.09 -10.44
CA SER A 135 -1.00 4.83 -10.91
C SER A 135 -1.00 3.84 -12.09
N PRO A 136 -0.27 4.13 -13.18
CA PRO A 136 -0.11 3.20 -14.30
C PRO A 136 0.80 2.01 -13.99
N LEU A 137 1.46 2.01 -12.83
CA LEU A 137 2.43 0.96 -12.44
C LEU A 137 1.77 -0.22 -11.73
N LEU A 138 0.46 -0.21 -11.53
CA LEU A 138 -0.25 -1.27 -10.81
C LEU A 138 -0.30 -2.56 -11.63
N VAL A 139 0.02 -3.68 -10.98
CA VAL A 139 0.07 -5.02 -11.61
C VAL A 139 -1.12 -5.90 -11.26
N GLY A 140 -2.04 -5.40 -10.41
CA GLY A 140 -3.21 -6.16 -9.97
C GLY A 140 -2.87 -7.24 -8.93
N PRO A 141 -3.50 -8.43 -8.99
CA PRO A 141 -3.32 -9.50 -8.01
C PRO A 141 -1.87 -9.95 -7.85
N LEU A 142 -1.47 -10.21 -6.60
CA LEU A 142 -0.13 -10.69 -6.26
C LEU A 142 -0.22 -12.05 -5.55
N LEU A 143 0.71 -12.95 -5.86
CA LEU A 143 0.89 -14.17 -5.11
C LEU A 143 1.67 -13.86 -3.82
N ILE A 144 1.08 -14.20 -2.67
CA ILE A 144 1.67 -13.97 -1.35
C ILE A 144 1.98 -15.31 -0.70
N GLU A 145 3.26 -15.55 -0.41
CA GLU A 145 3.74 -16.73 0.29
C GLU A 145 4.61 -16.39 1.50
N PHE A 146 4.54 -17.23 2.53
CA PHE A 146 5.26 -17.05 3.80
C PHE A 146 6.20 -18.22 4.11
N LYS A 147 6.69 -18.91 3.07
CA LYS A 147 7.47 -20.15 3.20
C LYS A 147 8.97 -19.92 3.31
N ALA A 148 9.49 -18.90 2.62
CA ALA A 148 10.92 -18.61 2.56
C ALA A 148 11.29 -17.48 3.52
N PRO A 149 12.41 -17.58 4.26
CA PRO A 149 12.85 -16.53 5.16
C PRO A 149 13.18 -15.24 4.38
N VAL A 150 12.91 -14.09 4.99
CA VAL A 150 13.17 -12.78 4.39
C VAL A 150 14.43 -12.17 5.01
N ASP A 151 15.38 -11.76 4.16
CA ASP A 151 16.55 -10.99 4.54
C ASP A 151 16.34 -9.49 4.24
N LEU A 152 16.41 -8.65 5.27
CA LEU A 152 16.23 -7.21 5.17
C LEU A 152 17.35 -6.52 4.38
N MET A 153 18.58 -7.05 4.39
CA MET A 153 19.68 -6.47 3.62
C MET A 153 19.46 -6.68 2.13
N LEU A 154 19.01 -7.87 1.73
CA LEU A 154 18.64 -8.15 0.34
C LEU A 154 17.43 -7.33 -0.08
N LEU A 155 16.44 -7.19 0.80
CA LEU A 155 15.26 -6.38 0.54
C LEU A 155 15.61 -4.91 0.26
N ALA A 156 16.51 -4.33 1.05
CA ALA A 156 16.99 -2.96 0.85
C ALA A 156 17.72 -2.81 -0.50
N LYS A 157 18.53 -3.80 -0.90
CA LYS A 157 19.19 -3.81 -2.21
C LYS A 157 18.19 -3.91 -3.37
N GLN A 158 17.10 -4.65 -3.19
CA GLN A 158 16.03 -4.77 -4.18
C GLN A 158 15.16 -3.52 -4.28
N ASN A 159 15.17 -2.65 -3.26
CA ASN A 159 14.39 -1.42 -3.21
C ASN A 159 15.31 -0.20 -3.00
N PRO A 160 16.21 0.11 -3.95
CA PRO A 160 17.23 1.14 -3.78
C PRO A 160 16.64 2.56 -3.68
N GLU A 161 15.40 2.76 -4.10
CA GLU A 161 14.73 4.06 -4.02
C GLU A 161 14.17 4.35 -2.63
N VAL A 162 14.03 3.34 -1.78
CA VAL A 162 13.61 3.51 -0.39
C VAL A 162 14.79 4.08 0.41
N LYS A 163 14.60 5.29 0.92
CA LYS A 163 15.56 6.01 1.74
C LYS A 163 15.58 5.47 3.16
N VAL A 164 16.64 5.82 3.88
CA VAL A 164 16.78 5.55 5.32
C VAL A 164 15.52 5.95 6.07
N GLY A 165 15.08 5.10 7.01
CA GLY A 165 13.83 5.27 7.74
C GLY A 165 12.58 4.80 7.00
N GLY A 166 12.73 4.02 5.92
CA GLY A 166 11.60 3.45 5.18
C GLY A 166 10.76 4.49 4.46
N ARG A 167 11.42 5.54 3.95
CA ARG A 167 10.79 6.67 3.26
C ARG A 167 10.96 6.57 1.76
N TYR A 168 9.92 6.92 1.01
CA TYR A 168 9.96 6.95 -0.44
C TYR A 168 9.04 8.05 -0.97
N ALA A 169 9.45 8.67 -2.08
CA ALA A 169 8.60 9.56 -2.86
C ALA A 169 8.95 9.38 -4.35
N PRO A 170 7.97 9.43 -5.26
CA PRO A 170 8.21 9.31 -6.70
C PRO A 170 9.13 10.43 -7.21
N LYS A 171 9.96 10.12 -8.22
CA LYS A 171 10.91 11.07 -8.81
C LYS A 171 10.33 11.86 -9.96
N ASP A 172 9.39 11.27 -10.69
CA ASP A 172 8.86 11.81 -11.95
C ASP A 172 7.58 12.63 -11.77
N CYS A 173 6.96 12.56 -10.60
CA CYS A 173 5.74 13.27 -10.26
C CYS A 173 5.66 13.60 -8.77
N VAL A 174 4.83 14.58 -8.43
CA VAL A 174 4.52 14.95 -7.04
C VAL A 174 3.26 14.22 -6.60
N SER A 175 3.39 13.33 -5.62
CA SER A 175 2.23 12.62 -5.08
C SER A 175 1.35 13.57 -4.27
N PRO A 176 0.02 13.60 -4.50
CA PRO A 176 -0.91 14.29 -3.60
C PRO A 176 -1.06 13.54 -2.27
N HIS A 177 -0.68 12.25 -2.22
CA HIS A 177 -0.86 11.38 -1.08
C HIS A 177 0.41 11.31 -0.22
N LYS A 178 0.39 12.03 0.91
CA LYS A 178 1.45 12.01 1.93
C LYS A 178 1.04 11.08 3.08
N VAL A 179 1.66 9.91 3.17
CA VAL A 179 1.18 8.80 4.00
C VAL A 179 2.19 8.41 5.08
N ALA A 180 1.76 8.43 6.35
CA ALA A 180 2.50 7.80 7.44
C ALA A 180 1.87 6.44 7.76
N ILE A 181 2.60 5.36 7.53
CA ILE A 181 2.15 3.99 7.81
C ILE A 181 2.62 3.61 9.20
N ILE A 182 1.68 3.46 10.12
CA ILE A 182 1.96 3.19 11.54
C ILE A 182 1.70 1.71 11.83
N ILE A 183 2.74 0.99 12.24
CA ILE A 183 2.69 -0.44 12.56
C ILE A 183 2.86 -0.60 14.07
N PRO A 184 1.79 -0.89 14.84
CA PRO A 184 1.95 -1.29 16.22
C PRO A 184 2.67 -2.63 16.27
N PHE A 185 3.73 -2.71 17.08
CA PHE A 185 4.66 -3.82 17.04
C PHE A 185 5.03 -4.31 18.45
N ARG A 186 5.09 -5.62 18.61
CA ARG A 186 5.60 -6.29 19.82
C ARG A 186 6.09 -7.68 19.47
N ASN A 187 7.40 -7.90 19.52
CA ASN A 187 8.05 -9.20 19.33
C ASN A 187 7.56 -10.00 18.09
N ARG A 188 7.43 -9.35 16.93
CA ARG A 188 6.93 -9.97 15.68
C ARG A 188 7.85 -9.72 14.49
N GLN A 189 9.17 -9.82 14.71
CA GLN A 189 10.18 -9.42 13.72
C GLN A 189 10.00 -10.16 12.38
N GLU A 190 9.71 -11.47 12.40
CA GLU A 190 9.49 -12.23 11.18
C GLU A 190 8.27 -11.73 10.37
N HIS A 191 7.17 -11.39 11.03
CA HIS A 191 6.01 -10.82 10.34
C HIS A 191 6.33 -9.44 9.75
N LEU A 192 7.10 -8.62 10.48
CA LEU A 192 7.52 -7.31 9.97
C LEU A 192 8.41 -7.45 8.73
N LYS A 193 9.32 -8.44 8.69
CA LYS A 193 10.14 -8.69 7.51
C LYS A 193 9.29 -9.01 6.29
N TYR A 194 8.31 -9.91 6.40
CA TYR A 194 7.38 -10.19 5.31
C TYR A 194 6.55 -8.96 4.93
N TRP A 195 6.07 -8.21 5.92
CA TRP A 195 5.31 -6.99 5.67
C TRP A 195 6.13 -6.02 4.81
N LEU A 196 7.38 -5.73 5.18
CA LEU A 196 8.26 -4.84 4.44
C LEU A 196 8.55 -5.39 3.04
N TYR A 197 8.78 -6.71 2.91
CA TYR A 197 9.06 -7.37 1.63
C TYR A 197 7.94 -7.18 0.61
N TYR A 198 6.69 -7.36 1.03
CA TYR A 198 5.55 -7.21 0.14
C TYR A 198 5.12 -5.76 -0.05
N LEU A 199 5.10 -4.96 1.01
CA LEU A 199 4.48 -3.63 0.96
C LEU A 199 5.38 -2.59 0.30
N HIS A 200 6.70 -2.63 0.47
CA HIS A 200 7.56 -1.61 -0.15
C HIS A 200 7.36 -1.52 -1.68
N PRO A 201 7.36 -2.63 -2.45
CA PRO A 201 7.09 -2.58 -3.88
C PRO A 201 5.65 -2.16 -4.21
N ILE A 202 4.66 -2.57 -3.40
CA ILE A 202 3.24 -2.19 -3.61
C ILE A 202 3.08 -0.67 -3.48
N LEU A 203 3.63 -0.09 -2.41
CA LEU A 203 3.52 1.34 -2.09
C LEU A 203 4.26 2.21 -3.11
N GLN A 204 5.40 1.75 -3.62
CA GLN A 204 6.13 2.42 -4.71
C GLN A 204 5.31 2.45 -6.01
N ARG A 205 4.70 1.31 -6.39
CA ARG A 205 3.82 1.24 -7.57
C ARG A 205 2.57 2.09 -7.42
N GLN A 206 2.13 2.40 -6.20
CA GLN A 206 1.02 3.34 -5.96
C GLN A 206 1.44 4.82 -6.07
N GLN A 207 2.72 5.11 -6.35
CA GLN A 207 3.26 6.46 -6.47
C GLN A 207 2.97 7.35 -5.24
N LEU A 208 3.11 6.79 -4.03
CA LEU A 208 2.88 7.49 -2.77
C LEU A 208 4.14 8.21 -2.28
N ASP A 209 3.98 9.37 -1.62
CA ASP A 209 4.99 9.93 -0.72
C ASP A 209 4.75 9.35 0.68
N TYR A 210 5.50 8.31 1.06
CA TYR A 210 5.23 7.55 2.28
C TYR A 210 6.44 7.38 3.19
N GLY A 211 6.14 7.14 4.47
CA GLY A 211 7.10 6.68 5.47
C GLY A 211 6.51 5.59 6.36
N VAL A 212 7.31 4.57 6.69
CA VAL A 212 6.91 3.46 7.57
C VAL A 212 7.43 3.69 8.99
N TYR A 213 6.55 3.63 9.97
CA TYR A 213 6.85 3.84 11.39
C TYR A 213 6.43 2.61 12.21
N VAL A 214 7.41 1.90 12.74
CA VAL A 214 7.18 0.74 13.61
C VAL A 214 7.20 1.20 15.06
N ILE A 215 6.05 1.13 15.73
CA ILE A 215 5.89 1.59 17.11
C ILE A 215 5.97 0.37 18.03
N ASN A 216 7.14 0.18 18.65
CA ASN A 216 7.35 -0.92 19.56
C ASN A 216 6.76 -0.62 20.95
N GLN A 217 5.99 -1.58 21.48
CA GLN A 217 5.46 -1.56 22.85
C GLN A 217 6.43 -2.19 23.86
#